data_AF-F3FUZ5-F1
#
_entry.id   AF-F3FUZ5-F1
#
_cell.length_a   1.000
_cell.length_b   1.000
_cell.length_c   1.000
_cell.angle_alpha   90.00
_cell.angle_beta   90.00
_cell.angle_gamma   90.00
#
_symmetry.space_group_name_H-M   'P 1'
#
loop_
_entity.id
_entity.type
_entity.pdbx_description
1 polymer ?
#
loop_
_entity_poly.entity_id
_entity_poly.type
_entity_poly.pdbx_seq_one_letter_code
_entity_poly.pdbx_strand_id
1 'polypeptide(L)'
;AVAGGNPVHGVKRPRIESNEGKTPALGDHQAKQLLDAPDTETLKGLRDRAILAVLLYHGLRREETAQLKTGDLQERRGIKHLRVHGKGSKIRFLPLHPVAAERIYAYLEQDVERAAAPGPLFRSLRGTTTGAGISANGIYTVVEACAKKAGRRT
;
A
#
# COMPACT_ATOMS: atom_id res chain seq x y z
N ALA A 1 37.52 26.39 11.95
CA ALA A 1 38.03 25.95 10.63
C ALA A 1 37.19 24.78 10.16
N VAL A 2 36.45 24.95 9.06
CA VAL A 2 35.71 23.85 8.42
C VAL A 2 36.76 22.93 7.78
N ALA A 3 36.86 21.69 8.24
CA ALA A 3 37.69 20.69 7.61
C ALA A 3 37.13 20.42 6.20
N GLY A 4 37.79 20.97 5.19
CA GLY A 4 37.43 20.87 3.77
C GLY A 4 37.75 19.50 3.18
N GLY A 5 37.22 18.43 3.78
CA GLY A 5 37.39 17.05 3.32
C GLY A 5 36.07 16.33 3.24
N ASN A 6 35.88 15.52 2.18
CA ASN A 6 34.72 14.65 2.05
C ASN A 6 34.65 13.68 3.26
N PRO A 7 33.59 13.74 4.09
CA PRO A 7 33.50 12.97 5.34
C PRO A 7 33.45 11.46 5.14
N VAL A 8 33.29 10.98 3.90
CA VAL A 8 33.24 9.54 3.57
C VAL A 8 34.42 9.09 2.70
N HIS A 9 35.48 9.89 2.56
CA HIS A 9 36.63 9.59 1.69
C HIS A 9 37.35 8.25 2.02
N GLY A 10 37.28 7.78 3.28
CA GLY A 10 37.88 6.51 3.71
C GLY A 10 36.94 5.31 3.72
N VAL A 11 35.66 5.49 3.38
CA VAL A 11 34.68 4.40 3.42
C VAL A 11 34.82 3.55 2.17
N LYS A 12 35.40 2.36 2.32
CA LYS A 12 35.50 1.38 1.24
C LYS A 12 34.10 0.96 0.80
N ARG A 13 33.76 1.22 -0.47
CA ARG A 13 32.46 0.85 -1.03
C ARG A 13 32.26 -0.67 -0.85
N PRO A 14 31.12 -1.13 -0.30
CA PRO A 14 30.81 -2.55 -0.24
C PRO A 14 30.93 -3.16 -1.63
N ARG A 15 31.50 -4.36 -1.74
CA ARG A 15 31.55 -5.10 -3.01
C ARG A 15 30.11 -5.30 -3.49
N ILE A 16 29.80 -4.73 -4.64
CA ILE A 16 28.52 -4.95 -5.32
C ILE A 16 28.72 -6.22 -6.14
N GLU A 17 28.20 -7.35 -5.65
CA GLU A 17 28.35 -8.65 -6.33
C GLU A 17 27.28 -8.88 -7.42
N SER A 18 26.27 -8.01 -7.50
CA SER A 18 25.18 -8.09 -8.49
C SER A 18 24.66 -6.72 -8.88
N ASN A 19 24.29 -6.55 -10.16
CA ASN A 19 23.53 -5.38 -10.64
C ASN A 19 22.04 -5.46 -10.26
N GLU A 20 21.60 -6.60 -9.73
CA GLU A 20 20.25 -6.83 -9.21
C GLU A 20 20.25 -6.75 -7.69
N GLY A 21 19.25 -6.08 -7.13
CA GLY A 21 19.00 -6.10 -5.69
C GLY A 21 18.66 -7.52 -5.23
N LYS A 22 18.89 -7.81 -3.94
CA LYS A 22 18.56 -9.11 -3.33
C LYS A 22 17.06 -9.48 -3.42
N THR A 23 16.20 -8.54 -3.80
CA THR A 23 14.75 -8.71 -3.92
C THR A 23 14.38 -8.86 -5.39
N PRO A 24 14.13 -10.08 -5.89
CA PRO A 24 13.70 -10.28 -7.27
C PRO A 24 12.35 -9.60 -7.51
N ALA A 25 12.16 -9.06 -8.71
CA ALA A 25 10.91 -8.43 -9.12
C ALA A 25 9.74 -9.44 -9.14
N LEU A 26 8.53 -8.93 -8.94
CA LEU A 26 7.31 -9.71 -9.05
C LEU A 26 6.97 -9.89 -10.54
N GLY A 27 6.85 -11.13 -11.02
CA GLY A 27 6.30 -11.39 -12.35
C GLY A 27 4.78 -11.20 -12.40
N ASP A 28 4.21 -10.95 -13.57
CA ASP A 28 2.77 -10.67 -13.75
C ASP A 28 1.87 -11.77 -13.17
N HIS A 29 2.22 -13.04 -13.42
CA HIS A 29 1.48 -14.18 -12.86
C HIS A 29 1.47 -14.14 -11.33
N GLN A 30 2.60 -13.78 -10.72
CA GLN A 30 2.73 -13.71 -9.28
C GLN A 30 1.98 -12.50 -8.70
N ALA A 31 1.94 -11.37 -9.43
CA ALA A 31 1.11 -10.22 -9.08
C ALA A 31 -0.36 -10.59 -9.05
N LYS A 32 -0.82 -11.32 -10.08
CA LYS A 32 -2.20 -11.81 -10.17
C LYS A 32 -2.54 -12.77 -9.02
N GLN A 33 -1.69 -13.76 -8.76
CA GLN A 33 -1.89 -14.69 -7.63
C GLN A 33 -1.98 -13.95 -6.29
N LEU A 34 -1.17 -12.91 -6.09
CA LEU A 34 -1.23 -12.12 -4.87
C LEU A 34 -2.56 -11.35 -4.75
N LEU A 35 -3.03 -10.75 -5.86
CA LEU A 35 -4.30 -10.02 -5.92
C LEU A 35 -5.54 -10.93 -5.72
N ASP A 36 -5.43 -12.21 -6.04
CA ASP A 36 -6.53 -13.18 -5.93
C ASP A 36 -6.46 -14.02 -4.64
N ALA A 37 -5.42 -13.86 -3.82
CA ALA A 37 -5.25 -14.59 -2.55
C ALA A 37 -6.23 -14.22 -1.40
N PRO A 38 -6.70 -12.96 -1.26
CA PRO A 38 -7.67 -12.60 -0.23
C PRO A 38 -9.09 -13.13 -0.51
N ASP A 39 -9.82 -13.48 0.56
CA ASP A 39 -11.19 -13.98 0.49
C ASP A 39 -12.20 -12.84 0.25
N THR A 40 -12.87 -12.85 -0.89
CA THR A 40 -13.81 -11.78 -1.30
C THR A 40 -15.13 -11.77 -0.54
N GLU A 41 -15.46 -12.85 0.17
CA GLU A 41 -16.71 -12.95 0.94
C GLU A 41 -16.60 -12.28 2.32
N THR A 42 -15.40 -11.86 2.70
CA THR A 42 -15.15 -11.23 4.00
C THR A 42 -14.74 -9.78 3.85
N LEU A 43 -15.21 -8.92 4.76
CA LEU A 43 -14.79 -7.52 4.82
C LEU A 43 -13.26 -7.40 4.92
N LYS A 44 -12.62 -8.29 5.68
CA LYS A 44 -11.16 -8.35 5.80
C LYS A 44 -10.49 -8.66 4.47
N GLY A 45 -10.96 -9.66 3.73
CA GLY A 45 -10.34 -10.01 2.47
C GLY A 45 -10.59 -8.98 1.37
N LEU A 46 -11.76 -8.34 1.33
CA LEU A 46 -12.01 -7.17 0.47
C LEU A 46 -11.04 -6.02 0.79
N ARG A 47 -10.86 -5.69 2.07
CA ARG A 47 -9.88 -4.68 2.52
C ARG A 47 -8.47 -5.05 2.07
N ASP A 48 -8.04 -6.27 2.34
CA ASP A 48 -6.68 -6.74 2.02
C ASP A 48 -6.44 -6.74 0.51
N ARG A 49 -7.44 -7.12 -0.29
CA ARG A 49 -7.40 -7.07 -1.76
C ARG A 49 -7.28 -5.64 -2.29
N ALA A 50 -8.02 -4.70 -1.71
CA ALA A 50 -7.91 -3.29 -2.04
C ALA A 50 -6.53 -2.70 -1.68
N ILE A 51 -5.97 -3.07 -0.52
CA ILE A 51 -4.60 -2.70 -0.11
C ILE A 51 -3.59 -3.20 -1.15
N LEU A 52 -3.66 -4.48 -1.54
CA LEU A 52 -2.76 -5.06 -2.53
C LEU A 52 -2.88 -4.39 -3.90
N ALA A 53 -4.10 -4.07 -4.34
CA ALA A 53 -4.33 -3.36 -5.60
C ALA A 53 -3.69 -1.97 -5.57
N VAL A 54 -3.85 -1.21 -4.48
CA VAL A 54 -3.20 0.11 -4.34
C VAL A 54 -1.68 -0.01 -4.38
N LEU A 55 -1.11 -0.98 -3.66
CA LEU A 55 0.34 -1.18 -3.63
C LEU A 55 0.88 -1.54 -5.02
N LEU A 56 0.23 -2.46 -5.73
CA LEU A 56 0.70 -2.97 -7.04
C LEU A 56 0.48 -1.97 -8.18
N TYR A 57 -0.70 -1.34 -8.26
CA TYR A 57 -1.02 -0.45 -9.38
C TYR A 57 -0.52 0.99 -9.20
N HIS A 58 -0.31 1.45 -7.97
CA HIS A 58 0.15 2.82 -7.70
C HIS A 58 1.55 2.91 -7.10
N GLY A 59 2.17 1.79 -6.73
CA GLY A 59 3.53 1.76 -6.20
C GLY A 59 3.69 2.60 -4.93
N LEU A 60 2.62 2.72 -4.13
CA LEU A 60 2.65 3.51 -2.90
C LEU A 60 3.56 2.88 -1.87
N ARG A 61 4.23 3.71 -1.08
CA ARG A 61 4.89 3.19 0.12
C ARG A 61 3.85 2.69 1.11
N ARG A 62 4.24 1.72 1.91
CA ARG A 62 3.40 1.14 2.96
C ARG A 62 2.87 2.19 3.92
N GLU A 63 3.70 3.15 4.31
CA GLU A 63 3.33 4.26 5.19
C GLU A 63 2.36 5.24 4.51
N GLU A 64 2.54 5.53 3.23
CA GLU A 64 1.61 6.35 2.45
C GLU A 64 0.24 5.67 2.34
N THR A 65 0.23 4.36 2.10
CA THR A 65 -1.00 3.54 1.98
C THR A 65 -1.77 3.49 3.29
N ALA A 66 -1.07 3.35 4.43
CA ALA A 66 -1.67 3.35 5.77
C ALA A 66 -2.33 4.69 6.13
N GLN A 67 -1.85 5.79 5.56
CA GLN A 67 -2.34 7.15 5.85
C GLN A 67 -3.47 7.61 4.95
N LEU A 68 -3.82 6.84 3.91
CA LEU A 68 -4.92 7.17 3.01
C LEU A 68 -6.23 7.32 3.78
N LYS A 69 -7.02 8.31 3.38
CA LYS A 69 -8.36 8.58 3.90
C LYS A 69 -9.39 8.43 2.80
N THR A 70 -10.63 8.17 3.19
CA THR A 70 -11.78 8.15 2.27
C THR A 70 -11.91 9.45 1.47
N GLY A 71 -11.64 10.61 2.10
CA GLY A 71 -11.61 11.91 1.43
C GLY A 71 -10.43 12.15 0.47
N ASP A 72 -9.49 11.20 0.36
CA ASP A 72 -8.42 11.25 -0.64
C ASP A 72 -8.85 10.66 -1.99
N LEU A 73 -9.98 9.94 -2.03
CA LEU A 73 -10.64 9.57 -3.28
C LEU A 73 -11.36 10.80 -3.82
N GLN A 74 -10.82 11.38 -4.89
CA GLN A 74 -11.36 12.59 -5.50
C GLN A 74 -11.74 12.32 -6.93
N GLU A 75 -12.71 13.06 -7.45
CA GLU A 75 -13.02 13.07 -8.87
C GLU A 75 -12.63 14.41 -9.47
N ARG A 76 -11.95 14.38 -10.61
CA ARG A 76 -11.52 15.58 -11.33
C ARG A 76 -11.80 15.37 -12.81
N ARG A 77 -12.72 16.17 -13.36
CA ARG A 77 -13.11 16.12 -14.78
C ARG A 77 -13.55 14.71 -15.22
N GLY A 78 -14.35 14.02 -14.39
CA GLY A 78 -14.82 12.65 -14.68
C GLY A 78 -13.81 11.54 -14.40
N ILE A 79 -12.59 11.87 -13.97
CA ILE A 79 -11.53 10.90 -13.69
C ILE A 79 -11.32 10.79 -12.18
N LYS A 80 -11.44 9.59 -11.64
CA LYS A 80 -11.14 9.28 -10.24
C LYS A 80 -9.63 9.38 -10.00
N HIS A 81 -9.26 10.03 -8.91
CA HIS A 81 -7.89 10.26 -8.49
C HIS A 81 -7.72 9.88 -7.02
N LEU A 82 -6.52 9.42 -6.68
CA LEU A 82 -6.07 9.21 -5.31
C LEU A 82 -5.11 10.34 -4.92
N ARG A 83 -5.49 11.12 -3.91
CA ARG A 83 -4.62 12.13 -3.29
C ARG A 83 -3.66 11.43 -2.33
N VAL A 84 -2.36 11.49 -2.61
CA VAL A 84 -1.34 10.83 -1.77
C VAL A 84 -0.46 11.85 -1.10
N HIS A 85 -0.29 11.69 0.21
CA HIS A 85 0.58 12.50 1.06
C HIS A 85 1.96 11.83 1.16
N GLY A 86 2.98 12.47 0.58
CA GLY A 86 4.36 12.01 0.61
C GLY A 86 5.23 12.76 1.63
N LYS A 87 6.52 12.39 1.67
CA LYS A 87 7.51 13.00 2.57
C LYS A 87 7.60 14.52 2.37
N GLY A 88 7.73 15.25 3.48
CA GLY A 88 7.88 16.71 3.49
C GLY A 88 6.58 17.43 3.10
N SER A 89 5.43 16.85 3.43
CA SER A 89 4.09 17.40 3.13
C SER A 89 3.81 17.58 1.64
N LYS A 90 4.56 16.90 0.76
CA LYS A 90 4.32 16.92 -0.68
C LYS A 90 3.06 16.13 -1.00
N ILE A 91 2.17 16.71 -1.79
CA ILE A 91 0.93 16.08 -2.23
C ILE A 91 1.02 15.78 -3.72
N ARG A 92 0.57 14.59 -4.12
CA ARG A 92 0.41 14.21 -5.54
C ARG A 92 -0.98 13.64 -5.78
N PHE A 93 -1.50 13.84 -6.98
CA PHE A 93 -2.76 13.26 -7.43
C PHE A 93 -2.44 12.20 -8.47
N LEU A 94 -2.81 10.96 -8.18
CA LEU A 94 -2.62 9.83 -9.09
C LEU A 94 -3.96 9.47 -9.72
N PRO A 95 -4.09 9.39 -11.05
CA PRO A 95 -5.27 8.79 -11.66
C PRO A 95 -5.48 7.39 -11.08
N LEU A 96 -6.67 7.10 -10.58
CA LEU A 96 -6.97 5.86 -9.89
C LEU A 96 -7.10 4.74 -10.92
N HIS A 97 -6.30 3.68 -10.79
CA HIS A 97 -6.32 2.57 -11.72
C HIS A 97 -7.68 1.86 -11.64
N PRO A 98 -8.33 1.47 -12.76
CA PRO A 98 -9.68 0.90 -12.74
C PRO A 98 -9.83 -0.29 -11.79
N VAL A 99 -8.86 -1.21 -11.78
CA VAL A 99 -8.87 -2.37 -10.89
C VAL A 99 -8.70 -1.95 -9.42
N ALA A 100 -7.85 -0.95 -9.13
CA ALA A 100 -7.72 -0.46 -7.76
C ALA A 100 -9.00 0.24 -7.30
N ALA A 101 -9.65 1.01 -8.18
CA ALA A 101 -10.94 1.63 -7.93
C ALA A 101 -11.99 0.57 -7.58
N GLU A 102 -12.18 -0.42 -8.44
CA GLU A 102 -13.15 -1.51 -8.25
C GLU A 102 -12.97 -2.17 -6.87
N ARG A 103 -11.74 -2.54 -6.50
CA ARG A 103 -11.46 -3.20 -5.21
C ARG A 103 -11.70 -2.28 -4.02
N ILE A 104 -11.35 -1.00 -4.13
CA ILE A 104 -11.62 -0.02 -3.07
C ILE A 104 -13.13 0.16 -2.88
N TYR A 105 -13.89 0.34 -3.95
CA TYR A 105 -15.34 0.54 -3.85
C TYR A 105 -16.06 -0.71 -3.34
N ALA A 106 -15.71 -1.91 -3.81
CA ALA A 106 -16.25 -3.16 -3.27
C ALA A 106 -16.00 -3.30 -1.76
N TYR A 107 -14.81 -2.91 -1.29
CA TYR A 107 -14.52 -2.88 0.14
C TYR A 107 -15.38 -1.84 0.89
N LEU A 108 -15.50 -0.62 0.36
CA LEU A 108 -16.26 0.45 1.00
C LEU A 108 -17.76 0.15 1.05
N GLU A 109 -18.32 -0.50 0.02
CA GLU A 109 -19.72 -0.90 -0.05
C GLU A 109 -20.08 -1.94 1.02
N GLN A 110 -19.17 -2.89 1.29
CA GLN A 110 -19.37 -3.91 2.34
C GLN A 110 -19.13 -3.37 3.76
N ASP A 111 -18.42 -2.24 3.90
CA ASP A 111 -18.01 -1.68 5.20
C ASP A 111 -19.12 -0.87 5.87
N VAL A 112 -20.28 -1.50 6.13
CA VAL A 112 -21.51 -0.82 6.64
C VAL A 112 -21.32 -0.17 8.02
N GLU A 113 -20.40 -0.68 8.83
CA GLU A 113 -20.03 -0.15 10.16
C GLU A 113 -19.09 1.06 10.08
N ARG A 114 -18.90 1.64 8.90
CA ARG A 114 -18.06 2.82 8.69
C ARG A 114 -18.82 4.08 9.06
N ALA A 115 -18.17 4.93 9.86
CA ALA A 115 -18.70 6.26 10.15
C ALA A 115 -18.83 7.10 8.86
N ALA A 116 -19.89 7.90 8.77
CA ALA A 116 -20.13 8.78 7.62
C ALA A 116 -19.06 9.88 7.45
N ALA A 117 -18.39 10.27 8.54
CA ALA A 117 -17.32 11.26 8.49
C ALA A 117 -16.06 10.73 7.78
N PRO A 118 -15.28 11.59 7.10
CA PRO A 118 -14.03 11.19 6.47
C PRO A 118 -13.07 10.53 7.47
N GLY A 119 -12.80 9.26 7.26
CA GLY A 119 -11.91 8.45 8.09
C GLY A 119 -10.80 7.77 7.28
N PRO A 120 -9.95 6.96 7.95
CA PRO A 120 -8.95 6.15 7.27
C PRO A 120 -9.60 5.28 6.19
N LEU A 121 -8.96 5.23 5.02
CA LEU A 121 -9.45 4.42 3.90
C LEU A 121 -9.49 2.96 4.33
N PHE A 122 -8.37 2.44 4.83
CA PHE A 122 -8.25 1.07 5.33
C PHE A 122 -8.29 1.03 6.85
N ARG A 123 -9.29 0.35 7.41
CA ARG A 123 -9.46 0.23 8.87
C ARG A 123 -8.81 -1.03 9.41
N SER A 124 -8.32 -0.96 10.65
CA SER A 124 -8.07 -2.14 11.46
C SER A 124 -9.40 -2.81 11.80
N LEU A 125 -9.44 -4.13 11.71
CA LEU A 125 -10.64 -4.95 11.93
C LEU A 125 -10.48 -5.89 13.13
N ARG A 126 -9.43 -5.73 13.94
CA ARG A 126 -9.12 -6.65 15.04
C ARG A 126 -8.63 -5.91 16.28
N GLY A 127 -9.13 -6.36 17.43
CA GLY A 127 -8.66 -5.95 18.75
C GLY A 127 -9.08 -4.54 19.14
N THR A 128 -8.32 -3.93 20.04
CA THR A 128 -8.60 -2.60 20.62
C THR A 128 -8.49 -1.45 19.62
N THR A 129 -7.93 -1.69 18.43
CA THR A 129 -7.76 -0.68 17.36
C THR A 129 -8.84 -0.76 16.29
N THR A 130 -9.87 -1.60 16.49
CA THR A 130 -10.96 -1.78 15.51
C THR A 130 -11.58 -0.43 15.14
N GLY A 131 -11.71 -0.16 13.84
CA GLY A 131 -12.21 1.11 13.31
C GLY A 131 -11.16 2.20 13.13
N ALA A 132 -10.01 2.13 13.81
CA ALA A 132 -8.87 3.02 13.55
C ALA A 132 -8.18 2.67 12.23
N GLY A 133 -7.27 3.54 11.75
CA GLY A 133 -6.51 3.28 10.53
C GLY A 133 -5.55 2.08 10.69
N ILE A 134 -5.44 1.25 9.65
CA ILE A 134 -4.44 0.18 9.64
C ILE A 134 -3.03 0.79 9.72
N SER A 135 -2.15 0.19 10.52
CA SER A 135 -0.76 0.64 10.61
C SER A 135 0.06 0.17 9.41
N ALA A 136 1.21 0.81 9.16
CA ALA A 136 2.15 0.36 8.14
C ALA A 136 2.59 -1.10 8.39
N ASN A 137 2.88 -1.47 9.65
CA ASN A 137 3.17 -2.87 9.99
C ASN A 137 1.98 -3.80 9.72
N GLY A 138 0.74 -3.35 9.96
CA GLY A 138 -0.46 -4.12 9.61
C GLY A 138 -0.55 -4.40 8.11
N ILE A 139 -0.20 -3.44 7.26
CA ILE A 139 -0.13 -3.65 5.80
C ILE A 139 0.95 -4.69 5.44
N TYR A 140 2.12 -4.64 6.09
CA TYR A 140 3.14 -5.67 5.87
C TYR A 140 2.63 -7.07 6.22
N THR A 141 1.93 -7.22 7.35
CA THR A 141 1.32 -8.50 7.74
C THR A 141 0.27 -8.97 6.72
N VAL A 142 -0.49 -8.05 6.13
CA VAL A 142 -1.43 -8.38 5.04
C VAL A 142 -0.69 -8.92 3.82
N VAL A 143 0.37 -8.24 3.37
CA VAL A 143 1.19 -8.67 2.23
C VAL A 143 1.81 -10.04 2.50
N GLU A 144 2.41 -10.23 3.69
CA GLU A 144 3.02 -11.50 4.08
C GLU A 144 2.00 -12.65 4.10
N ALA A 145 0.82 -12.43 4.70
CA ALA A 145 -0.23 -13.44 4.73
C ALA A 145 -0.74 -13.81 3.34
N CYS A 146 -0.90 -12.82 2.44
CA CYS A 146 -1.34 -13.07 1.06
C CYS A 146 -0.23 -13.73 0.23
N ALA A 147 1.04 -13.37 0.44
CA ALA A 147 2.17 -14.01 -0.22
C ALA A 147 2.29 -15.49 0.17
N LYS A 148 2.09 -15.83 1.45
CA LYS A 148 2.06 -17.21 1.93
C LYS A 148 0.93 -18.01 1.27
N LYS A 149 -0.27 -17.43 1.16
CA LYS A 149 -1.41 -18.05 0.45
C LYS A 149 -1.15 -18.24 -1.04
N ALA A 150 -0.47 -17.29 -1.68
CA ALA A 150 -0.07 -17.36 -3.08
C ALA A 150 1.12 -18.31 -3.34
N GLY A 151 1.56 -19.10 -2.35
CA GLY A 151 2.64 -20.07 -2.49
C GLY A 151 4.05 -19.49 -2.46
N ARG A 152 4.23 -18.23 -2.02
CA ARG A 152 5.57 -17.63 -1.84
C ARG A 152 6.05 -17.81 -0.40
N ARG A 153 7.22 -18.44 -0.24
CA ARG A 153 8.02 -18.31 0.98
C ARG A 153 8.61 -16.90 0.97
N THR A 154 8.08 -16.05 1.85
CA THR A 154 8.62 -14.71 2.18
C THR A 154 9.93 -14.83 2.94
#